data_AF-A0A7S2BIZ0-F1
#
_entry.id   AF-A0A7S2BIZ0-F1
#
_cell.length_a   1.000
_cell.length_b   1.000
_cell.length_c   1.000
_cell.angle_alpha   90.00
_cell.angle_beta   90.00
_cell.angle_gamma   90.00
#
_symmetry.space_group_name_H-M   'P 1'
#
loop_
_entity.id
_entity.type
_entity.pdbx_description
1 polymer ?
#
loop_
_entity_poly.entity_id
_entity_poly.type
_entity_poly.pdbx_seq_one_letter_code
_entity_poly.pdbx_strand_id
1 'polypeptide(L)'
;EFLPGNAAQRSTADTEPRTRRVLRPVTRQDMAWFEQGAKPLGATAEEAPTAQGGITSAEVEKWERERNQALQEADQALSTGNATMGTLADQQETLDRAELIAESNEYMLAKSRRTLRGMTWSGWVANMVSSEPEAPRGARERRAGDSRPNAQNELLYAKPQAGSGRGGGGGGGGGAPNKDYWGGTSANAATGGTTGSVAQQQFEAQDRYLEAQLENIEEMSRMGTVMSGAIAGQIDQVNGMTDQVDDMQDETRALTRMAGRMHSKVRGKPVMRGWIALQHVASGKYLDLVGEELVLAQQLRNTGRWEAHERDGDGVSGLKSVVSRRWVGQSMTGKIRCRASAFGTWEEWDICYDRPAALLCCSANSGGGGWVIVDEETEKLVAGDGTLKDKKRAAMWRVIEIDESMLAGGRLKSIVPENGKKGRKEQNPNDFVVSAAIDLSKLNVSNGGAAGGGGGSGGSASKASGGGGGGAGG
;
A
#
# COMPACT_ATOMS: atom_id res chain seq x y z
N GLU A 1 55.44 -1.32 -28.09
CA GLU A 1 55.36 -0.19 -27.12
C GLU A 1 54.15 0.64 -27.52
N PHE A 2 53.05 0.83 -26.80
CA PHE A 2 52.62 0.52 -25.45
C PHE A 2 51.10 0.25 -25.57
N LEU A 3 50.60 -0.84 -24.99
CA LEU A 3 49.17 -1.09 -24.76
C LEU A 3 48.81 -0.60 -23.36
N PRO A 4 47.65 0.02 -23.13
CA PRO A 4 46.95 -0.10 -21.85
C PRO A 4 45.92 -1.23 -22.01
N GLY A 5 45.91 -2.31 -21.23
CA GLY A 5 45.99 -2.32 -19.78
C GLY A 5 44.63 -2.78 -19.27
N ASN A 6 44.34 -4.08 -19.45
CA ASN A 6 43.15 -4.77 -18.93
C ASN A 6 43.17 -4.70 -17.39
N ALA A 7 42.38 -3.78 -16.83
CA ALA A 7 42.12 -3.74 -15.40
C ALA A 7 40.97 -4.70 -15.07
N ALA A 8 41.32 -5.77 -14.38
CA ALA A 8 40.43 -6.79 -13.87
C ALA A 8 39.27 -6.19 -13.05
N GLN A 9 38.04 -6.53 -13.44
CA GLN A 9 36.85 -6.36 -12.62
C GLN A 9 36.99 -7.25 -11.38
N ARG A 10 37.37 -6.65 -10.25
CA ARG A 10 37.15 -7.24 -8.92
C ARG A 10 35.67 -7.06 -8.62
N SER A 11 34.93 -8.17 -8.70
CA SER A 11 33.63 -8.36 -8.07
C SER A 11 33.78 -8.12 -6.56
N THR A 12 33.42 -6.93 -6.11
CA THR A 12 33.08 -6.68 -4.71
C THR A 12 31.61 -6.99 -4.56
N ALA A 13 31.32 -8.10 -3.90
CA ALA A 13 29.98 -8.47 -3.49
C ALA A 13 29.38 -7.35 -2.64
N ASP A 14 28.35 -6.69 -3.17
CA ASP A 14 27.47 -5.81 -2.43
C ASP A 14 26.82 -6.61 -1.31
N THR A 15 27.35 -6.42 -0.10
CA THR A 15 26.71 -6.87 1.13
C THR A 15 25.95 -5.66 1.65
N GLU A 16 24.70 -5.51 1.22
CA GLU A 16 23.82 -4.47 1.75
C GLU A 16 23.68 -4.62 3.28
N PRO A 17 23.83 -3.54 4.06
CA PRO A 17 23.39 -3.55 5.44
C PRO A 17 21.86 -3.52 5.43
N ARG A 18 21.24 -4.70 5.52
CA ARG A 18 19.84 -4.83 5.95
C ARG A 18 19.69 -4.08 7.27
N THR A 19 19.07 -2.91 7.22
CA THR A 19 18.53 -2.21 8.37
C THR A 19 17.41 -3.07 8.95
N ARG A 20 17.80 -4.09 9.73
CA ARG A 20 16.91 -4.76 10.66
C ARG A 20 16.33 -3.66 11.53
N ARG A 21 15.03 -3.38 11.34
CA ARG A 21 14.20 -2.72 12.34
C ARG A 21 14.37 -3.55 13.61
N VAL A 22 15.25 -3.10 14.49
CA VAL A 22 15.41 -3.69 15.82
C VAL A 22 14.08 -3.41 16.51
N LEU A 23 13.21 -4.41 16.51
CA LEU A 23 12.06 -4.46 17.40
C LEU A 23 12.62 -4.14 18.80
N ARG A 24 12.14 -3.05 19.40
CA ARG A 24 12.52 -2.70 20.77
C ARG A 24 12.26 -3.93 21.63
N PRO A 25 13.24 -4.39 22.43
CA PRO A 25 12.97 -5.45 23.39
C PRO A 25 11.81 -4.98 24.27
N VAL A 26 10.78 -5.82 24.37
CA VAL A 26 9.63 -5.62 25.26
C VAL A 26 10.22 -5.30 26.63
N THR A 27 10.00 -4.08 27.09
CA THR A 27 10.59 -3.65 28.35
C THR A 27 9.81 -4.29 29.48
N ARG A 28 10.45 -4.46 30.64
CA ARG A 28 9.79 -4.99 31.85
C ARG A 28 8.53 -4.19 32.25
N GLN A 29 8.38 -2.95 31.76
CA GLN A 29 7.19 -2.13 31.95
C GLN A 29 6.01 -2.52 31.04
N ASP A 30 6.25 -3.06 29.84
CA ASP A 30 5.19 -3.53 28.94
C ASP A 30 4.60 -4.86 29.43
N MET A 31 5.39 -5.68 30.13
CA MET A 31 4.93 -6.90 30.81
C MET A 31 4.13 -6.60 32.09
N ALA A 32 4.34 -5.44 32.73
CA ALA A 32 3.65 -5.07 33.97
C ALA A 32 2.15 -4.80 33.76
N TRP A 33 1.72 -4.50 32.53
CA TRP A 33 0.29 -4.34 32.21
C TRP A 33 -0.43 -5.69 32.07
N PHE A 34 0.29 -6.76 31.71
CA PHE A 34 -0.24 -8.13 31.70
C PHE A 34 -0.28 -8.76 33.10
N GLU A 35 0.61 -8.35 34.02
CA GLU A 35 0.63 -8.86 35.40
C GLU A 35 -0.42 -8.23 36.33
N GLN A 36 -1.03 -7.09 35.97
CA GLN A 36 -2.06 -6.45 36.81
C GLN A 36 -3.45 -7.14 36.76
N GLY A 37 -3.64 -8.12 35.86
CA GLY A 37 -4.85 -8.95 35.83
C GLY A 37 -4.82 -10.17 36.77
N ALA A 38 -3.64 -10.57 37.26
CA ALA A 38 -3.47 -11.73 38.11
C ALA A 38 -3.25 -11.31 39.56
N LYS A 39 -4.30 -10.82 40.24
CA LYS A 39 -4.27 -10.75 41.70
C LYS A 39 -4.25 -12.19 42.24
N PRO A 40 -3.21 -12.62 42.96
CA PRO A 40 -3.30 -13.85 43.74
C PRO A 40 -4.39 -13.63 44.79
N LEU A 41 -5.42 -14.46 44.76
CA LEU A 41 -6.37 -14.58 45.86
C LEU A 41 -5.56 -14.84 47.12
N GLY A 42 -5.54 -13.85 48.02
CA GLY A 42 -4.88 -13.95 49.31
C GLY A 42 -5.47 -15.13 50.06
N ALA A 43 -4.68 -16.19 50.18
CA ALA A 43 -4.95 -17.29 51.06
C ALA A 43 -4.75 -16.79 52.50
N THR A 44 -5.83 -16.30 53.10
CA THR A 44 -5.95 -16.24 54.56
C THR A 44 -6.04 -17.67 55.06
N ALA A 45 -4.95 -18.15 55.62
CA ALA A 45 -4.87 -19.40 56.35
C ALA A 45 -5.59 -19.22 57.70
N GLU A 46 -6.85 -19.60 57.78
CA GLU A 46 -7.47 -20.00 59.05
C GLU A 46 -8.76 -20.79 58.79
N GLU A 47 -8.93 -21.83 59.61
CA GLU A 47 -9.99 -22.85 59.59
C GLU A 47 -9.87 -23.92 58.48
N ALA A 48 -9.22 -25.03 58.83
CA ALA A 48 -9.42 -26.31 58.17
C ALA A 48 -10.80 -26.87 58.59
N PRO A 49 -11.80 -26.96 57.68
CA PRO A 49 -13.02 -27.68 57.98
C PRO A 49 -12.72 -29.18 57.89
N THR A 50 -12.61 -29.84 59.04
CA THR A 50 -12.91 -31.26 59.13
C THR A 50 -14.40 -31.45 58.85
N ALA A 51 -14.77 -31.65 57.59
CA ALA A 51 -16.12 -32.05 57.23
C ALA A 51 -16.09 -32.86 55.93
N GLN A 52 -16.54 -34.10 56.03
CA GLN A 52 -17.03 -34.91 54.91
C GLN A 52 -18.29 -34.24 54.33
N GLY A 53 -18.16 -33.03 53.80
CA GLY A 53 -19.21 -32.31 53.09
C GLY A 53 -19.33 -32.92 51.71
N GLY A 54 -20.29 -33.82 51.52
CA GLY A 54 -20.64 -34.30 50.19
C GLY A 54 -21.00 -33.10 49.31
N ILE A 55 -20.41 -33.03 48.12
CA ILE A 55 -20.72 -32.02 47.10
C ILE A 55 -22.25 -31.94 46.97
N THR A 56 -22.80 -30.76 47.16
CA THR A 56 -24.25 -30.58 47.10
C THR A 56 -24.70 -30.59 45.64
N SER A 57 -25.91 -31.10 45.36
CA SER A 57 -26.45 -31.13 44.00
C SER A 57 -26.51 -29.74 43.34
N ALA A 58 -26.72 -28.69 44.14
CA ALA A 58 -26.73 -27.31 43.67
C ALA A 58 -25.37 -26.81 43.16
N GLU A 59 -24.26 -27.29 43.75
CA GLU A 59 -22.92 -26.98 43.26
C GLU A 59 -22.68 -27.66 41.92
N VAL A 60 -23.06 -28.94 41.78
CA VAL A 60 -22.95 -29.67 40.51
C VAL A 60 -23.73 -28.95 39.39
N GLU A 61 -24.97 -28.54 39.65
CA GLU A 61 -25.77 -27.78 38.68
C GLU A 61 -25.16 -26.42 38.32
N LYS A 62 -24.44 -25.78 39.26
CA LYS A 62 -23.71 -24.54 38.98
C LYS A 62 -22.52 -24.81 38.07
N TRP A 63 -21.70 -25.82 38.38
CA TRP A 63 -20.56 -26.22 37.55
C TRP A 63 -20.98 -26.63 36.14
N GLU A 64 -22.09 -27.37 36.00
CA GLU A 64 -22.62 -27.74 34.69
C GLU A 64 -23.08 -26.53 33.87
N ARG A 65 -23.67 -25.52 34.52
CA ARG A 65 -24.05 -24.27 33.84
C ARG A 65 -22.84 -23.48 33.38
N GLU A 66 -21.84 -23.29 34.24
CA GLU A 66 -20.59 -22.60 33.89
C GLU A 66 -19.84 -23.33 32.76
N ARG A 67 -19.82 -24.67 32.81
CA ARG A 67 -19.26 -25.52 31.75
C ARG A 67 -19.96 -25.31 30.41
N ASN A 68 -21.29 -25.38 30.40
CA ASN A 68 -22.08 -25.20 29.19
C ASN A 68 -21.93 -23.78 28.64
N GLN A 69 -21.80 -22.78 29.51
CA GLN A 69 -21.53 -21.41 29.11
C GLN A 69 -20.15 -21.27 28.45
N ALA A 70 -19.09 -21.83 29.04
CA ALA A 70 -17.75 -21.78 28.46
C ALA A 70 -17.66 -22.46 27.09
N LEU A 71 -18.38 -23.57 26.89
CA LEU A 71 -18.48 -24.24 25.59
C LEU A 71 -19.21 -23.36 24.57
N GLN A 72 -20.33 -22.74 24.96
CA GLN A 72 -21.07 -21.82 24.08
C GLN A 72 -20.23 -20.61 23.68
N GLU A 73 -19.44 -20.05 24.60
CA GLU A 73 -18.54 -18.93 24.32
C GLU A 73 -17.40 -19.34 23.38
N ALA A 74 -16.85 -20.55 23.54
CA ALA A 74 -15.84 -21.09 22.63
C ALA A 74 -16.41 -21.33 21.21
N ASP A 75 -17.60 -21.93 21.10
CA ASP A 75 -18.29 -22.13 19.82
C ASP A 75 -18.62 -20.79 19.14
N GLN A 76 -19.04 -19.79 19.92
CA GLN A 76 -19.28 -18.44 19.41
C GLN A 76 -17.99 -17.77 18.91
N ALA A 77 -16.88 -17.96 19.63
CA ALA A 77 -15.57 -17.45 19.21
C ALA A 77 -15.08 -18.11 17.92
N LEU A 78 -15.22 -19.43 17.79
CA LEU A 78 -14.90 -20.18 16.57
C LEU A 78 -15.79 -19.75 15.40
N SER A 79 -17.09 -19.60 15.61
CA SER A 79 -18.04 -19.11 14.60
C SER A 79 -17.67 -17.69 14.11
N THR A 80 -17.34 -16.80 15.04
CA THR A 80 -16.90 -15.43 14.72
C THR A 80 -15.58 -15.43 13.96
N GLY A 81 -14.63 -16.28 14.36
CA GLY A 81 -13.36 -16.41 13.68
C GLY A 81 -13.51 -16.97 12.26
N ASN A 82 -14.35 -17.98 12.07
CA ASN A 82 -14.69 -18.51 10.74
C ASN A 82 -15.34 -17.45 9.83
N ALA A 83 -16.26 -16.65 10.36
CA ALA A 83 -16.84 -15.51 9.64
C ALA A 83 -15.79 -14.45 9.27
N THR A 84 -14.85 -14.19 10.18
CA THR A 84 -13.73 -13.26 9.93
C THR A 84 -12.77 -13.81 8.87
N MET A 85 -12.47 -15.11 8.87
CA MET A 85 -11.68 -15.76 7.82
C MET A 85 -12.36 -15.67 6.45
N GLY A 86 -13.68 -15.87 6.38
CA GLY A 86 -14.45 -15.66 5.16
C GLY A 86 -14.33 -14.23 4.64
N THR A 87 -14.43 -13.25 5.54
CA THR A 87 -14.26 -11.82 5.19
C THR A 87 -12.83 -11.53 4.69
N LEU A 88 -11.81 -12.13 5.31
CA LEU A 88 -10.41 -11.99 4.86
C LEU A 88 -10.21 -12.61 3.46
N ALA A 89 -10.87 -13.73 3.15
CA ALA A 89 -10.83 -14.33 1.83
C ALA A 89 -11.47 -13.43 0.77
N ASP A 90 -12.62 -12.81 1.07
CA ASP A 90 -13.28 -11.86 0.17
C ASP A 90 -12.41 -10.61 -0.03
N GLN A 91 -11.80 -10.08 1.04
CA GLN A 91 -10.85 -8.95 0.95
C GLN A 91 -9.66 -9.29 0.07
N GLN A 92 -9.13 -10.52 0.15
CA GLN A 92 -8.05 -10.96 -0.71
C GLN A 92 -8.45 -10.94 -2.19
N GLU A 93 -9.66 -11.38 -2.54
CA GLU A 93 -10.17 -11.31 -3.91
C GLU A 93 -10.29 -9.85 -4.39
N THR A 94 -10.72 -8.94 -3.52
CA THR A 94 -10.79 -7.51 -3.88
C THR A 94 -9.42 -6.89 -4.11
N LEU A 95 -8.40 -7.27 -3.32
CA LEU A 95 -7.02 -6.82 -3.52
C LEU A 95 -6.45 -7.37 -4.83
N ASP A 96 -6.68 -8.64 -5.12
CA ASP A 96 -6.28 -9.27 -6.39
C ASP A 96 -6.90 -8.57 -7.61
N ARG A 97 -8.18 -8.17 -7.49
CA ARG A 97 -8.85 -7.38 -8.55
C ARG A 97 -8.28 -5.98 -8.68
N ALA A 98 -7.94 -5.33 -7.57
CA ALA A 98 -7.36 -4.00 -7.58
C ALA A 98 -5.94 -4.01 -8.18
N GLU A 99 -5.14 -5.03 -7.89
CA GLU A 99 -3.83 -5.28 -8.49
C GLU A 99 -3.94 -5.44 -10.01
N LEU A 100 -4.89 -6.24 -10.51
CA LEU A 100 -5.13 -6.39 -11.95
C LEU A 100 -5.46 -5.05 -12.63
N ILE A 101 -6.23 -4.19 -11.97
CA ILE A 101 -6.57 -2.86 -12.48
C ILE A 101 -5.32 -1.95 -12.50
N ALA A 102 -4.51 -2.00 -11.45
CA ALA A 102 -3.25 -1.26 -11.39
C ALA A 102 -2.29 -1.68 -12.52
N GLU A 103 -2.11 -2.98 -12.74
CA GLU A 103 -1.30 -3.52 -13.85
C GLU A 103 -1.84 -3.08 -15.23
N SER A 104 -3.16 -3.11 -15.42
CA SER A 104 -3.79 -2.64 -16.65
C SER A 104 -3.53 -1.16 -16.89
N ASN A 105 -3.62 -0.34 -15.84
CA ASN A 105 -3.35 1.09 -15.94
C ASN A 105 -1.86 1.35 -16.21
N GLU A 106 -0.94 0.64 -15.55
CA GLU A 106 0.50 0.73 -15.82
C GLU A 106 0.81 0.40 -17.29
N TYR A 107 0.22 -0.66 -17.84
CA TYR A 107 0.34 -0.99 -19.25
C TYR A 107 -0.19 0.14 -20.16
N MET A 108 -1.36 0.70 -19.83
CA MET A 108 -1.93 1.81 -20.59
C MET A 108 -1.07 3.09 -20.51
N LEU A 109 -0.49 3.38 -19.35
CA LEU A 109 0.46 4.49 -19.16
C LEU A 109 1.73 4.26 -19.99
N ALA A 110 2.33 3.07 -19.93
CA ALA A 110 3.50 2.71 -20.74
C ALA A 110 3.21 2.80 -22.25
N LYS A 111 2.04 2.33 -22.70
CA LYS A 111 1.60 2.41 -24.10
C LYS A 111 1.35 3.85 -24.54
N SER A 112 0.68 4.65 -23.71
CA SER A 112 0.44 6.07 -24.01
C SER A 112 1.76 6.85 -24.06
N ARG A 113 2.70 6.56 -23.16
CA ARG A 113 4.06 7.13 -23.18
C ARG A 113 4.81 6.79 -24.46
N ARG A 114 4.78 5.52 -24.87
CA ARG A 114 5.38 5.09 -26.15
C ARG A 114 4.74 5.84 -27.32
N THR A 115 3.41 5.97 -27.32
CA THR A 115 2.66 6.68 -28.36
C THR A 115 3.04 8.16 -28.43
N LEU A 116 3.03 8.85 -27.29
CA LEU A 116 3.43 10.26 -27.18
C LEU A 116 4.90 10.45 -27.57
N ARG A 117 5.79 9.57 -27.13
CA ARG A 117 7.20 9.58 -27.55
C ARG A 117 7.31 9.46 -29.07
N GLY A 118 6.54 8.57 -29.69
CA GLY A 118 6.50 8.36 -31.14
C GLY A 118 6.04 9.57 -31.96
N MET A 119 5.33 10.53 -31.35
CA MET A 119 4.95 11.79 -32.01
C MET A 119 6.14 12.75 -32.19
N THR A 120 7.26 12.48 -31.53
CA THR A 120 8.51 13.24 -31.69
C THR A 120 9.52 12.44 -32.50
N TRP A 121 10.32 13.09 -33.34
CA TRP A 121 11.35 12.42 -34.15
C TRP A 121 12.30 11.56 -33.31
N SER A 122 12.86 12.14 -32.23
CA SER A 122 13.78 11.41 -31.35
C SER A 122 13.11 10.26 -30.62
N GLY A 123 11.81 10.40 -30.32
CA GLY A 123 11.05 9.36 -29.69
C GLY A 123 10.64 8.23 -30.64
N TRP A 124 10.40 8.52 -31.92
CA TRP A 124 10.22 7.48 -32.95
C TRP A 124 11.44 6.56 -33.05
N VAL A 125 12.66 7.12 -33.10
CA VAL A 125 13.91 6.33 -33.10
C VAL A 125 14.01 5.48 -31.84
N ALA A 126 13.72 6.06 -30.68
CA ALA A 126 13.76 5.31 -29.43
C ALA A 126 12.70 4.20 -29.35
N ASN A 127 11.54 4.39 -29.98
CA ASN A 127 10.51 3.36 -30.08
C ASN A 127 10.95 2.20 -30.99
N MET A 128 11.76 2.45 -32.02
CA MET A 128 12.33 1.37 -32.85
C MET A 128 13.29 0.48 -32.08
N VAL A 129 14.01 1.04 -31.10
CA VAL A 129 15.00 0.30 -30.31
C VAL A 129 14.38 -0.33 -29.06
N SER A 130 13.29 0.23 -28.54
CA SER A 130 12.60 -0.31 -27.36
C SER A 130 11.54 -1.33 -27.74
N SER A 131 11.48 -2.43 -26.99
CA SER A 131 10.42 -3.42 -27.07
C SER A 131 9.05 -2.78 -26.77
N GLU A 132 8.01 -3.32 -27.39
CA GLU A 132 6.63 -2.96 -27.05
C GLU A 132 6.37 -3.35 -25.59
N PRO A 133 5.70 -2.48 -24.79
CA PRO A 133 5.28 -2.87 -23.45
C PRO A 133 4.41 -4.13 -23.55
N GLU A 134 4.73 -5.12 -22.74
CA GLU A 134 4.02 -6.39 -22.76
C GLU A 134 2.65 -6.21 -22.09
N ALA A 135 1.60 -6.76 -22.72
CA ALA A 135 0.27 -6.76 -22.13
C ALA A 135 0.30 -7.51 -20.79
N PRO A 136 -0.47 -7.07 -19.78
CA PRO A 136 -0.51 -7.76 -18.50
C PRO A 136 -1.00 -9.20 -18.73
N ARG A 137 -0.07 -10.15 -18.60
CA ARG A 137 -0.38 -11.59 -18.48
C ARG A 137 -1.08 -11.72 -17.14
N GLY A 138 -2.42 -11.76 -17.15
CA GLY A 138 -3.24 -11.54 -15.97
C GLY A 138 -2.73 -12.30 -14.73
N ALA A 139 -2.94 -11.74 -13.54
CA ALA A 139 -2.35 -12.18 -12.26
C ALA A 139 -2.27 -13.71 -12.03
N ARG A 140 -3.24 -14.47 -12.55
CA ARG A 140 -3.28 -15.94 -12.49
C ARG A 140 -2.11 -16.62 -13.21
N GLU A 141 -1.66 -16.08 -14.33
CA GLU A 141 -0.57 -16.63 -15.13
C GLU A 141 0.80 -16.34 -14.49
N ARG A 142 0.96 -15.19 -13.82
CA ARG A 142 2.18 -14.89 -13.03
C ARG A 142 2.30 -15.78 -11.80
N ARG A 143 1.20 -15.99 -11.05
CA ARG A 143 1.19 -16.93 -9.90
C ARG A 143 1.50 -18.37 -10.31
N ALA A 144 1.19 -18.78 -11.53
CA ALA A 144 1.57 -20.09 -12.04
C ALA A 144 3.08 -20.22 -12.32
N GLY A 145 3.77 -19.10 -12.59
CA GLY A 145 5.22 -19.05 -12.83
C GLY A 145 6.05 -18.91 -11.55
N ASP A 146 5.57 -18.12 -10.59
CA ASP A 146 6.21 -18.01 -9.28
C ASP A 146 5.91 -19.25 -8.45
N SER A 147 6.81 -20.24 -8.54
CA SER A 147 6.73 -21.54 -7.88
C SER A 147 6.85 -21.48 -6.34
N ARG A 148 6.52 -20.36 -5.70
CA ARG A 148 6.32 -20.28 -4.27
C ARG A 148 4.90 -20.77 -3.98
N PRO A 149 4.72 -22.02 -3.49
CA PRO A 149 3.41 -22.49 -3.13
C PRO A 149 2.88 -21.55 -2.05
N ASN A 150 1.86 -20.77 -2.41
CA ASN A 150 1.11 -20.01 -1.42
C ASN A 150 0.21 -21.00 -0.67
N ALA A 151 0.83 -21.90 0.10
CA ALA A 151 0.17 -22.93 0.90
C ALA A 151 -0.84 -22.34 1.88
N GLN A 152 -0.69 -21.04 2.20
CA GLN A 152 -1.63 -20.28 3.01
C GLN A 152 -2.95 -20.00 2.29
N ASN A 153 -2.92 -19.71 0.98
CA ASN A 153 -4.15 -19.57 0.20
C ASN A 153 -4.85 -20.92 0.01
N GLU A 154 -4.11 -22.01 -0.18
CA GLU A 154 -4.72 -23.35 -0.17
C GLU A 154 -5.37 -23.67 1.19
N LEU A 155 -4.82 -23.20 2.31
CA LEU A 155 -5.45 -23.33 3.62
C LEU A 155 -6.69 -22.45 3.81
N LEU A 156 -6.71 -21.23 3.24
CA LEU A 156 -7.89 -20.36 3.27
C LEU A 156 -9.03 -20.86 2.36
N TYR A 157 -8.68 -21.41 1.20
CA TYR A 157 -9.64 -21.93 0.22
C TYR A 157 -9.90 -23.43 0.32
N ALA A 158 -9.15 -24.15 1.16
CA ALA A 158 -9.53 -25.47 1.66
C ALA A 158 -10.78 -25.26 2.52
N LYS A 159 -11.91 -25.15 1.83
CA LYS A 159 -13.25 -25.27 2.37
C LYS A 159 -13.15 -26.38 3.41
N PRO A 160 -13.43 -26.13 4.70
CA PRO A 160 -13.43 -27.20 5.68
C PRO A 160 -14.31 -28.28 5.06
N GLN A 161 -13.71 -29.42 4.71
CA GLN A 161 -14.46 -30.57 4.28
C GLN A 161 -15.35 -30.83 5.48
N ALA A 162 -16.60 -30.34 5.41
CA ALA A 162 -17.61 -30.57 6.40
C ALA A 162 -17.53 -32.05 6.67
N GLY A 163 -17.03 -32.39 7.87
CA GLY A 163 -16.54 -33.71 8.18
C GLY A 163 -17.55 -34.69 7.63
N SER A 164 -17.13 -35.41 6.59
CA SER A 164 -17.86 -36.58 6.13
C SER A 164 -18.06 -37.38 7.40
N GLY A 165 -19.34 -37.49 7.79
CA GLY A 165 -19.72 -38.07 9.05
C GLY A 165 -18.92 -39.34 9.23
N ARG A 166 -18.35 -39.49 10.43
CA ARG A 166 -17.84 -40.76 10.92
C ARG A 166 -19.03 -41.72 10.91
N GLY A 167 -19.29 -42.26 9.72
CA GLY A 167 -20.23 -43.31 9.44
C GLY A 167 -19.69 -44.54 10.12
N GLY A 168 -20.13 -44.72 11.37
CA GLY A 168 -20.15 -46.01 12.00
C GLY A 168 -21.03 -46.92 11.17
N GLY A 169 -20.41 -47.61 10.21
CA GLY A 169 -20.96 -48.79 9.58
C GLY A 169 -21.12 -49.87 10.65
N GLY A 170 -22.30 -49.92 11.25
CA GLY A 170 -22.78 -51.00 12.09
C GLY A 170 -24.20 -51.32 11.67
N GLY A 171 -24.35 -52.22 10.71
CA GLY A 171 -25.64 -52.78 10.33
C GLY A 171 -26.22 -53.59 11.49
N GLY A 172 -27.51 -53.39 11.77
CA GLY A 172 -28.21 -54.21 12.75
C GLY A 172 -29.56 -53.62 13.17
N GLY A 173 -30.59 -53.92 12.39
CA GLY A 173 -31.97 -54.14 12.82
C GLY A 173 -32.63 -53.19 13.83
N GLY A 174 -33.65 -52.47 13.35
CA GLY A 174 -34.94 -52.32 14.02
C GLY A 174 -34.96 -51.74 15.44
N GLY A 175 -35.37 -50.48 15.55
CA GLY A 175 -35.85 -49.94 16.82
C GLY A 175 -35.76 -48.43 16.86
N ALA A 176 -36.91 -47.77 16.89
CA ALA A 176 -37.01 -46.36 17.20
C ALA A 176 -36.36 -46.06 18.58
N PRO A 177 -35.51 -45.04 18.73
CA PRO A 177 -35.12 -44.58 20.04
C PRO A 177 -36.15 -43.58 20.56
N ASN A 178 -36.71 -44.01 21.68
CA ASN A 178 -37.69 -43.35 22.50
C ASN A 178 -37.13 -42.04 23.09
N LYS A 179 -38.00 -41.03 23.17
CA LYS A 179 -37.72 -39.66 23.65
C LYS A 179 -37.90 -39.55 25.17
N ASP A 180 -37.44 -40.57 25.91
CA ASP A 180 -37.63 -40.68 27.36
C ASP A 180 -36.28 -40.96 28.03
N TYR A 181 -35.53 -39.91 28.39
CA TYR A 181 -34.35 -40.06 29.27
C TYR A 181 -34.36 -39.07 30.43
N TRP A 182 -35.55 -38.76 30.97
CA TRP A 182 -35.68 -37.96 32.19
C TRP A 182 -36.93 -38.29 33.04
N GLY A 183 -37.42 -39.54 32.97
CA GLY A 183 -38.60 -39.95 33.75
C GLY A 183 -38.57 -41.44 34.05
N GLY A 184 -37.93 -41.81 35.16
CA GLY A 184 -37.83 -43.21 35.59
C GLY A 184 -37.76 -43.33 37.10
N THR A 185 -38.91 -43.17 37.76
CA THR A 185 -39.19 -43.75 39.07
C THR A 185 -38.77 -45.21 39.09
N SER A 186 -37.78 -45.57 39.91
CA SER A 186 -37.48 -46.96 40.23
C SER A 186 -37.55 -47.16 41.74
N ALA A 187 -38.52 -47.98 42.12
CA ALA A 187 -38.63 -48.56 43.44
C ALA A 187 -37.49 -49.57 43.66
N ASN A 188 -36.92 -49.50 44.86
CA ASN A 188 -36.20 -50.51 45.62
C ASN A 188 -35.96 -51.88 44.96
N ALA A 189 -34.69 -52.16 44.70
CA ALA A 189 -34.07 -53.44 45.03
C ALA A 189 -32.60 -53.17 45.42
N ALA A 190 -32.37 -53.04 46.72
CA ALA A 190 -31.03 -53.08 47.29
C ALA A 190 -30.46 -54.50 47.15
N THR A 191 -29.19 -54.63 46.75
CA THR A 191 -28.14 -55.46 47.40
C THR A 191 -26.83 -55.33 46.62
N GLY A 192 -25.79 -54.78 47.24
CA GLY A 192 -24.39 -55.17 46.94
C GLY A 192 -23.53 -54.25 46.07
N GLY A 193 -23.00 -53.18 46.68
CA GLY A 193 -21.59 -52.79 46.54
C GLY A 193 -21.04 -52.42 45.15
N THR A 194 -21.15 -51.15 44.78
CA THR A 194 -20.04 -50.38 44.19
C THR A 194 -20.33 -48.89 44.33
N THR A 195 -20.12 -48.35 45.53
CA THR A 195 -20.17 -46.90 45.82
C THR A 195 -19.02 -46.11 45.17
N GLY A 196 -18.18 -46.78 44.36
CA GLY A 196 -17.12 -46.14 43.55
C GLY A 196 -17.59 -45.50 42.24
N SER A 197 -18.88 -45.56 41.87
CA SER A 197 -19.29 -45.17 40.50
C SER A 197 -19.56 -43.68 40.28
N VAL A 198 -20.05 -42.92 41.28
CA VAL A 198 -20.42 -41.50 41.06
C VAL A 198 -19.21 -40.59 40.96
N ALA A 199 -18.22 -40.76 41.85
CA ALA A 199 -16.97 -40.00 41.78
C ALA A 199 -16.20 -40.32 40.49
N GLN A 200 -16.17 -41.59 40.08
CA GLN A 200 -15.52 -42.01 38.84
C GLN A 200 -16.21 -41.43 37.59
N GLN A 201 -17.56 -41.41 37.56
CA GLN A 201 -18.30 -40.75 36.48
C GLN A 201 -18.05 -39.24 36.42
N GLN A 202 -17.88 -38.57 37.57
CA GLN A 202 -17.56 -37.15 37.62
C GLN A 202 -16.15 -36.86 37.07
N PHE A 203 -15.15 -37.68 37.42
CA PHE A 203 -13.80 -37.54 36.85
C PHE A 203 -13.79 -37.77 35.34
N GLU A 204 -14.47 -38.81 34.85
CA GLU A 204 -14.59 -39.04 33.39
C GLU A 204 -15.31 -37.89 32.67
N ALA A 205 -16.32 -37.27 33.30
CA ALA A 205 -17.01 -36.12 32.73
C ALA A 205 -16.15 -34.84 32.72
N GLN A 206 -15.28 -34.66 33.72
CA GLN A 206 -14.30 -33.57 33.77
C GLN A 206 -13.21 -33.76 32.72
N ASP A 207 -12.66 -34.97 32.61
CA ASP A 207 -11.62 -35.29 31.62
C ASP A 207 -12.11 -35.04 30.19
N ARG A 208 -13.33 -35.51 29.86
CA ARG A 208 -13.95 -35.22 28.54
C ARG A 208 -14.16 -33.73 28.29
N TYR A 209 -14.49 -32.97 29.32
CA TYR A 209 -14.66 -31.53 29.19
C TYR A 209 -13.33 -30.82 28.95
N LEU A 210 -12.28 -31.19 29.69
CA LEU A 210 -10.94 -30.64 29.49
C LEU A 210 -10.41 -30.98 28.10
N GLU A 211 -10.65 -32.20 27.62
CA GLU A 211 -10.29 -32.62 26.26
C GLU A 211 -11.03 -31.78 25.20
N ALA A 212 -12.35 -31.56 25.36
CA ALA A 212 -13.11 -30.69 24.47
C ALA A 212 -12.66 -29.22 24.51
N GLN A 213 -12.28 -28.70 25.68
CA GLN A 213 -11.72 -27.36 25.79
C GLN A 213 -10.34 -27.25 25.13
N LEU A 214 -9.49 -28.27 25.30
CA LEU A 214 -8.17 -28.31 24.65
C LEU A 214 -8.32 -28.34 23.13
N GLU A 215 -9.24 -29.14 22.59
CA GLU A 215 -9.54 -29.16 21.16
C GLU A 215 -10.00 -27.77 20.66
N ASN A 216 -10.92 -27.11 21.35
CA ASN A 216 -11.37 -25.76 21.00
C ASN A 216 -10.23 -24.72 21.08
N ILE A 217 -9.35 -24.82 22.08
CA ILE A 217 -8.19 -23.92 22.22
C ILE A 217 -7.18 -24.15 21.11
N GLU A 218 -6.91 -25.41 20.74
CA GLU A 218 -6.03 -25.75 19.63
C GLU A 218 -6.59 -25.25 18.30
N GLU A 219 -7.89 -25.39 18.07
CA GLU A 219 -8.56 -24.87 16.87
C GLU A 219 -8.51 -23.34 16.82
N MET A 220 -8.82 -22.65 17.93
CA MET A 220 -8.69 -21.18 18.01
C MET A 220 -7.24 -20.72 17.80
N SER A 221 -6.26 -21.43 18.34
CA SER A 221 -4.83 -21.13 18.17
C SER A 221 -4.39 -21.30 16.71
N ARG A 222 -4.84 -22.38 16.06
CA ARG A 222 -4.60 -22.63 14.65
C ARG A 222 -5.24 -21.55 13.79
N MET A 223 -6.49 -21.20 14.05
CA MET A 223 -7.21 -20.13 13.37
C MET A 223 -6.51 -18.78 13.54
N GLY A 224 -6.08 -18.45 14.76
CA GLY A 224 -5.32 -17.24 15.05
C GLY A 224 -4.01 -17.16 14.27
N THR A 225 -3.30 -18.29 14.14
CA THR A 225 -2.07 -18.36 13.34
C THR A 225 -2.33 -18.14 11.85
N VAL A 226 -3.39 -18.76 11.30
CA VAL A 226 -3.75 -18.58 9.88
C VAL A 226 -4.23 -17.15 9.61
N MET A 227 -5.08 -16.59 10.47
CA MET A 227 -5.55 -15.20 10.35
C MET A 227 -4.37 -14.20 10.43
N SER A 228 -3.45 -14.40 11.38
CA SER A 228 -2.26 -13.54 11.49
C SER A 228 -1.38 -13.60 10.24
N GLY A 229 -1.23 -14.79 9.63
CA GLY A 229 -0.50 -14.95 8.37
C GLY A 229 -1.18 -14.24 7.21
N ALA A 230 -2.51 -14.42 7.08
CA ALA A 230 -3.30 -13.77 6.03
C ALA A 230 -3.26 -12.23 6.13
N ILE A 231 -3.42 -11.68 7.33
CA ILE A 231 -3.35 -10.23 7.57
C ILE A 231 -1.96 -9.69 7.22
N ALA A 232 -0.89 -10.38 7.61
CA ALA A 232 0.47 -9.97 7.25
C ALA A 232 0.67 -9.94 5.73
N GLY A 233 0.18 -10.96 5.01
CA GLY A 233 0.20 -11.00 3.55
C GLY A 233 -0.58 -9.86 2.90
N GLN A 234 -1.78 -9.55 3.40
CA GLN A 234 -2.58 -8.43 2.91
C GLN A 234 -1.90 -7.07 3.16
N ILE A 235 -1.27 -6.87 4.32
CA ILE A 235 -0.52 -5.64 4.62
C ILE A 235 0.63 -5.45 3.62
N ASP A 236 1.39 -6.52 3.33
CA ASP A 236 2.48 -6.46 2.36
C ASP A 236 1.96 -6.15 0.95
N GLN A 237 0.83 -6.75 0.53
CA GLN A 237 0.20 -6.47 -0.76
C GLN A 237 -0.29 -5.02 -0.85
N VAL A 238 -0.95 -4.49 0.18
CA VAL A 238 -1.43 -3.09 0.23
C VAL A 238 -0.26 -2.10 0.19
N ASN A 239 0.84 -2.40 0.88
CA ASN A 239 2.05 -1.57 0.82
C ASN A 239 2.64 -1.55 -0.60
N GLY A 240 2.70 -2.70 -1.27
CA GLY A 240 3.14 -2.81 -2.67
C GLY A 240 2.23 -2.03 -3.62
N MET A 241 0.90 -2.12 -3.46
CA MET A 241 -0.05 -1.35 -4.24
C MET A 241 0.07 0.16 -4.00
N THR A 242 0.34 0.58 -2.77
CA THR A 242 0.53 2.01 -2.46
C THR A 242 1.73 2.58 -3.19
N ASP A 243 2.85 1.86 -3.19
CA ASP A 243 4.05 2.22 -3.96
C ASP A 243 3.73 2.28 -5.48
N GLN A 244 2.98 1.30 -6.02
CA GLN A 244 2.60 1.27 -7.43
C GLN A 244 1.65 2.42 -7.82
N VAL A 245 0.69 2.75 -6.95
CA VAL A 245 -0.22 3.88 -7.18
C VAL A 245 0.54 5.21 -7.20
N ASP A 246 1.50 5.39 -6.30
CA ASP A 246 2.36 6.58 -6.30
C ASP A 246 3.17 6.69 -7.60
N ASP A 247 3.70 5.58 -8.10
CA ASP A 247 4.41 5.53 -9.39
C ASP A 247 3.50 5.86 -10.57
N MET A 248 2.30 5.28 -10.59
CA MET A 248 1.31 5.58 -11.62
C MET A 248 0.88 7.04 -11.60
N GLN A 249 0.74 7.65 -10.42
CA GLN A 249 0.41 9.06 -10.29
C GLN A 249 1.54 9.94 -10.86
N ASP A 250 2.79 9.64 -10.53
CA ASP A 250 3.95 10.37 -11.04
C ASP A 250 4.10 10.21 -12.56
N GLU A 251 3.90 9.00 -13.09
CA GLU A 251 3.91 8.75 -14.52
C GLU A 251 2.76 9.46 -15.23
N THR A 252 1.55 9.43 -14.65
CA THR A 252 0.39 10.18 -15.18
C THR A 252 0.70 11.68 -15.23
N ARG A 253 1.31 12.25 -14.17
CA ARG A 253 1.74 13.66 -14.18
C ARG A 253 2.82 13.92 -15.23
N ALA A 254 3.76 13.00 -15.43
CA ALA A 254 4.77 13.10 -16.49
C ALA A 254 4.13 13.09 -17.88
N LEU A 255 3.13 12.26 -18.10
CA LEU A 255 2.36 12.18 -19.34
C LEU A 255 1.53 13.43 -19.58
N THR A 256 0.82 13.94 -18.57
CA THR A 256 0.08 15.20 -18.67
C THR A 256 1.01 16.35 -19.05
N ARG A 257 2.18 16.44 -18.40
CA ARG A 257 3.21 17.41 -18.78
C ARG A 257 3.66 17.20 -20.23
N MET A 258 3.94 15.96 -20.64
CA MET A 258 4.34 15.64 -22.01
C MET A 258 3.28 16.03 -23.04
N ALA A 259 2.00 15.76 -22.76
CA ALA A 259 0.88 16.12 -23.60
C ALA A 259 0.72 17.65 -23.69
N GLY A 260 0.80 18.36 -22.56
CA GLY A 260 0.80 19.83 -22.52
C GLY A 260 1.94 20.43 -23.34
N ARG A 261 3.12 19.80 -23.30
CA ARG A 261 4.27 20.20 -24.12
C ARG A 261 4.03 20.07 -25.63
N MET A 262 3.16 19.16 -26.08
CA MET A 262 2.81 19.01 -27.51
C MET A 262 1.80 20.05 -27.99
N HIS A 263 1.00 20.58 -27.07
CA HIS A 263 0.00 21.60 -27.37
C HIS A 263 0.61 23.03 -27.35
N SER A 264 1.95 23.13 -27.44
CA SER A 264 2.77 24.30 -27.10
C SER A 264 2.54 25.58 -27.91
N LYS A 265 1.61 25.61 -28.87
CA LYS A 265 1.22 26.85 -29.55
C LYS A 265 0.58 27.86 -28.58
N VAL A 266 0.18 27.43 -27.37
CA VAL A 266 -0.41 28.28 -26.33
C VAL A 266 0.22 28.01 -24.95
N ARG A 267 1.56 27.95 -24.84
CA ARG A 267 2.14 27.98 -23.49
C ARG A 267 1.92 29.38 -22.90
N GLY A 268 1.16 29.45 -21.82
CA GLY A 268 0.94 30.69 -21.08
C GLY A 268 2.26 31.35 -20.69
N LYS A 269 2.27 32.69 -20.62
CA LYS A 269 3.41 33.43 -20.11
C LYS A 269 3.58 33.05 -18.63
N PRO A 270 4.79 32.72 -18.16
CA PRO A 270 5.00 32.42 -16.75
C PRO A 270 4.66 33.63 -15.89
N VAL A 271 3.85 33.39 -14.85
CA VAL A 271 3.41 34.40 -13.90
C VAL A 271 4.23 34.23 -12.62
N MET A 272 4.78 35.33 -12.12
CA MET A 272 5.51 35.31 -10.85
C MET A 272 4.54 35.07 -9.70
N ARG A 273 4.77 34.00 -8.94
CA ARG A 273 3.97 33.63 -7.77
C ARG A 273 4.46 34.34 -6.51
N GLY A 274 5.78 34.43 -6.34
CA GLY A 274 6.38 35.08 -5.18
C GLY A 274 7.88 34.78 -5.03
N TRP A 275 8.47 35.24 -3.94
CA TRP A 275 9.84 34.90 -3.56
C TRP A 275 9.83 33.72 -2.59
N ILE A 276 10.71 32.75 -2.83
CA ILE A 276 10.85 31.57 -2.00
C ILE A 276 12.31 31.27 -1.68
N ALA A 277 12.51 30.56 -0.58
CA ALA A 277 13.72 29.82 -0.27
C ALA A 277 13.41 28.32 -0.23
N LEU A 278 14.37 27.51 -0.62
CA LEU A 278 14.28 26.05 -0.54
C LEU A 278 15.21 25.58 0.58
N GLN A 279 14.64 24.97 1.62
CA GLN A 279 15.40 24.41 2.73
C GLN A 279 15.45 22.88 2.59
N HIS A 280 16.66 22.32 2.59
CA HIS A 280 16.87 20.89 2.67
C HIS A 280 16.48 20.40 4.07
N VAL A 281 15.51 19.49 4.15
CA VAL A 281 14.89 19.09 5.43
C VAL A 281 15.88 18.38 6.34
N ALA A 282 16.72 17.49 5.80
CA ALA A 282 17.63 16.68 6.60
C ALA A 282 18.76 17.51 7.23
N SER A 283 19.39 18.43 6.47
CA SER A 283 20.50 19.24 6.97
C SER A 283 20.07 20.60 7.54
N GLY A 284 18.84 21.04 7.30
CA GLY A 284 18.37 22.39 7.63
C GLY A 284 19.01 23.52 6.81
N LYS A 285 19.91 23.18 5.87
CA LYS A 285 20.60 24.13 4.99
C LYS A 285 19.67 24.62 3.88
N TYR A 286 19.98 25.79 3.33
CA TYR A 286 19.24 26.43 2.25
C TYR A 286 19.93 26.21 0.91
N LEU A 287 19.14 26.08 -0.15
CA LEU A 287 19.66 26.08 -1.52
C LEU A 287 20.16 27.47 -1.89
N ASP A 288 21.47 27.59 -2.07
CA ASP A 288 22.17 28.83 -2.37
C ASP A 288 22.87 28.77 -3.74
N LEU A 289 23.10 29.94 -4.33
CA LEU A 289 23.77 30.08 -5.61
C LEU A 289 25.19 30.62 -5.43
N VAL A 290 26.19 29.84 -5.85
CA VAL A 290 27.59 30.28 -5.90
C VAL A 290 28.08 30.22 -7.35
N GLY A 291 28.16 31.39 -7.98
CA GLY A 291 28.43 31.49 -9.42
C GLY A 291 27.24 30.94 -10.23
N GLU A 292 27.44 29.81 -10.92
CA GLU A 292 26.38 29.10 -11.66
C GLU A 292 25.96 27.78 -10.99
N GLU A 293 26.65 27.38 -9.92
CA GLU A 293 26.44 26.11 -9.23
C GLU A 293 25.57 26.30 -7.99
N LEU A 294 24.70 25.32 -7.76
CA LEU A 294 23.85 25.28 -6.58
C LEU A 294 24.59 24.54 -5.46
N VAL A 295 24.57 25.13 -4.26
CA VAL A 295 25.21 24.58 -3.07
C VAL A 295 24.28 24.70 -1.88
N LEU A 296 24.53 23.93 -0.82
CA LEU A 296 23.80 24.04 0.43
C LEU A 296 24.49 25.01 1.39
N ALA A 297 23.79 26.04 1.84
CA ALA A 297 24.31 27.05 2.77
C ALA A 297 23.59 27.01 4.14
N GLN A 298 24.33 27.22 5.22
CA GLN A 298 23.78 27.18 6.59
C GLN A 298 22.77 28.31 6.88
N GLN A 299 22.92 29.45 6.21
CA GLN A 299 22.09 30.63 6.42
C GLN A 299 21.47 31.06 5.10
N LEU A 300 20.22 31.54 5.15
CA LEU A 300 19.56 32.10 4.00
C LEU A 300 20.24 33.42 3.60
N ARG A 301 20.89 33.40 2.44
CA ARG A 301 21.53 34.58 1.82
C ARG A 301 20.68 35.10 0.67
N ASN A 302 21.01 36.30 0.20
CA ASN A 302 20.32 36.91 -0.94
C ASN A 302 20.43 36.07 -2.23
N THR A 303 21.51 35.30 -2.37
CA THR A 303 21.79 34.37 -3.46
C THR A 303 20.94 33.10 -3.42
N GLY A 304 20.43 32.72 -2.24
CA GLY A 304 19.52 31.58 -2.04
C GLY A 304 18.04 31.95 -2.07
N ARG A 305 17.73 33.15 -2.56
CA ARG A 305 16.37 33.61 -2.82
C ARG A 305 16.02 33.39 -4.29
N TRP A 306 14.85 32.83 -4.51
CA TRP A 306 14.35 32.44 -5.83
C TRP A 306 13.01 33.11 -6.09
N GLU A 307 12.84 33.68 -7.28
CA GLU A 307 11.52 34.01 -7.79
C GLU A 307 10.89 32.71 -8.31
N ALA A 308 9.79 32.30 -7.69
CA ALA A 308 8.96 31.21 -8.18
C ALA A 308 8.02 31.76 -9.25
N HIS A 309 8.08 31.17 -10.44
CA HIS A 309 7.16 31.48 -11.53
C HIS A 309 6.37 30.23 -11.88
N GLU A 310 5.08 30.36 -12.10
CA GLU A 310 4.19 29.25 -12.45
C GLU A 310 3.61 29.49 -13.85
N ARG A 311 3.43 28.42 -14.64
CA ARG A 311 2.67 28.50 -15.88
C ARG A 311 1.24 28.07 -15.62
N ASP A 312 0.30 28.92 -16.01
CA ASP A 312 -1.12 28.61 -15.94
C ASP A 312 -1.45 27.32 -16.70
N GLY A 313 -2.17 26.40 -16.05
CA GLY A 313 -2.71 25.18 -16.65
C GLY A 313 -1.89 23.90 -16.40
N ASP A 314 -0.55 23.98 -16.39
CA ASP A 314 0.31 22.79 -16.29
C ASP A 314 0.80 22.49 -14.87
N GLY A 315 0.64 23.44 -13.92
CA GLY A 315 1.14 23.34 -12.55
C GLY A 315 2.68 23.30 -12.45
N VAL A 316 3.37 23.56 -13.55
CA VAL A 316 4.83 23.54 -13.61
C VAL A 316 5.38 24.88 -13.14
N SER A 317 6.31 24.80 -12.18
CA SER A 317 7.02 25.95 -11.64
C SER A 317 8.40 26.11 -12.29
N GLY A 318 8.93 27.32 -12.27
CA GLY A 318 10.29 27.65 -12.65
C GLY A 318 10.93 28.49 -11.54
N LEU A 319 12.21 28.27 -11.29
CA LEU A 319 12.97 28.97 -10.27
C LEU A 319 13.94 29.93 -10.93
N LYS A 320 13.79 31.23 -10.68
CA LYS A 320 14.69 32.27 -11.21
C LYS A 320 15.48 32.91 -10.09
N SER A 321 16.80 32.95 -10.19
CA SER A 321 17.64 33.59 -9.19
C SER A 321 17.36 35.09 -9.15
N VAL A 322 17.18 35.62 -7.95
CA VAL A 322 17.02 37.07 -7.74
C VAL A 322 18.31 37.83 -8.12
N VAL A 323 19.47 37.22 -7.90
CA VAL A 323 20.78 37.86 -8.11
C VAL A 323 21.22 37.76 -9.57
N SER A 324 21.30 36.54 -10.12
CA SER A 324 21.80 36.35 -11.49
C SER A 324 20.75 36.62 -12.56
N ARG A 325 19.46 36.70 -12.18
CA ARG A 325 18.30 36.78 -13.08
C ARG A 325 18.21 35.61 -14.08
N ARG A 326 18.92 34.51 -13.80
CA ARG A 326 18.90 33.28 -14.60
C ARG A 326 18.01 32.23 -13.95
N TRP A 327 17.54 31.31 -14.77
CA TRP A 327 16.70 30.19 -14.38
C TRP A 327 17.54 29.00 -13.95
N VAL A 328 17.05 28.32 -12.92
CA VAL A 328 17.56 27.03 -12.48
C VAL A 328 17.00 25.96 -13.39
N GLY A 329 17.88 25.15 -13.93
CA GLY A 329 17.52 24.02 -14.76
C GLY A 329 18.54 22.91 -14.69
N GLN A 330 18.31 21.89 -15.50
CA GLN A 330 19.19 20.75 -15.60
C GLN A 330 19.95 20.80 -16.94
N SER A 331 21.23 20.49 -16.90
CA SER A 331 22.04 20.27 -18.09
C SER A 331 21.74 18.90 -18.72
N MET A 332 22.11 18.74 -19.99
CA MET A 332 22.01 17.44 -20.69
C MET A 332 22.78 16.30 -20.00
N THR A 333 23.79 16.64 -19.18
CA THR A 333 24.58 15.69 -18.38
C THR A 333 23.99 15.38 -17.00
N GLY A 334 22.78 15.87 -16.71
CA GLY A 334 22.11 15.64 -15.42
C GLY A 334 22.51 16.61 -14.29
N LYS A 335 23.51 17.47 -14.49
CA LYS A 335 23.91 18.48 -13.49
C LYS A 335 22.87 19.60 -13.39
N ILE A 336 22.52 20.00 -12.17
CA ILE A 336 21.58 21.09 -11.89
C ILE A 336 22.37 22.40 -11.75
N ARG A 337 22.01 23.42 -12.54
CA ARG A 337 22.74 24.71 -12.61
C ARG A 337 21.80 25.89 -12.85
N CYS A 338 22.23 27.09 -12.48
CA CYS A 338 21.50 28.33 -12.73
C CYS A 338 22.12 29.12 -13.89
N ARG A 339 21.81 28.73 -15.13
CA ARG A 339 22.45 29.30 -16.34
C ARG A 339 21.47 29.85 -17.38
N ALA A 340 20.22 29.37 -17.41
CA ALA A 340 19.32 29.68 -18.50
C ALA A 340 18.80 31.13 -18.44
N SER A 341 18.73 31.78 -19.59
CA SER A 341 18.20 33.15 -19.71
C SER A 341 16.67 33.21 -19.80
N ALA A 342 16.04 32.11 -20.21
CA ALA A 342 14.61 31.99 -20.38
C ALA A 342 14.07 30.73 -19.69
N PHE A 343 12.79 30.75 -19.33
CA PHE A 343 12.10 29.60 -18.77
C PHE A 343 11.70 28.65 -19.91
N GLY A 344 12.57 27.70 -20.21
CA GLY A 344 12.38 26.69 -21.25
C GLY A 344 11.83 25.38 -20.70
N THR A 345 12.13 24.29 -21.40
CA THR A 345 11.78 22.94 -20.96
C THR A 345 12.73 22.47 -19.86
N TRP A 346 14.02 22.85 -19.88
CA TRP A 346 15.06 22.39 -18.96
C TRP A 346 14.96 22.99 -17.55
N GLU A 347 14.15 24.04 -17.43
CA GLU A 347 13.94 24.84 -16.23
C GLU A 347 12.56 24.57 -15.59
N GLU A 348 11.86 23.53 -16.05
CA GLU A 348 10.56 23.08 -15.52
C GLU A 348 10.76 22.25 -14.24
N TRP A 349 10.06 22.62 -13.16
CA TRP A 349 10.12 21.98 -11.84
C TRP A 349 8.71 21.66 -11.34
N ASP A 350 8.57 20.51 -10.66
CA ASP A 350 7.40 20.21 -9.84
C ASP A 350 7.74 20.55 -8.39
N ILE A 351 7.07 21.56 -7.84
CA ILE A 351 7.34 22.13 -6.53
C ILE A 351 6.06 22.05 -5.70
N CYS A 352 6.14 21.30 -4.59
CA CYS A 352 5.07 21.28 -3.61
C CYS A 352 5.28 22.40 -2.58
N TYR A 353 4.37 23.37 -2.55
CA TYR A 353 4.45 24.52 -1.64
C TYR A 353 3.92 24.19 -0.23
N ASP A 354 2.95 23.28 -0.11
CA ASP A 354 2.20 23.06 1.12
C ASP A 354 2.91 22.17 2.15
N ARG A 355 3.76 21.25 1.67
CA ARG A 355 4.42 20.25 2.51
C ARG A 355 5.84 19.99 2.03
N PRO A 356 6.72 19.53 2.93
CA PRO A 356 8.03 19.05 2.50
C PRO A 356 7.89 17.90 1.50
N ALA A 357 8.54 18.03 0.35
CA ALA A 357 8.46 17.07 -0.74
C ALA A 357 9.80 16.95 -1.48
N ALA A 358 9.99 15.85 -2.20
CA ALA A 358 11.08 15.72 -3.13
C ALA A 358 10.89 16.69 -4.29
N LEU A 359 11.98 17.31 -4.75
CA LEU A 359 11.95 18.18 -5.93
C LEU A 359 12.18 17.34 -7.18
N LEU A 360 11.30 17.52 -8.17
CA LEU A 360 11.43 16.88 -9.48
C LEU A 360 11.77 17.95 -10.52
N CYS A 361 12.89 17.78 -11.21
CA CYS A 361 13.14 18.53 -12.44
C CYS A 361 12.37 17.85 -13.57
N CYS A 362 11.34 18.50 -14.11
CA CYS A 362 10.41 17.94 -15.09
C CYS A 362 11.02 17.67 -16.48
N SER A 363 12.27 18.05 -16.65
CA SER A 363 12.94 18.18 -17.93
C SER A 363 13.96 17.10 -18.21
N ALA A 364 14.42 16.38 -17.18
CA ALA A 364 15.37 15.30 -17.35
C ALA A 364 14.84 14.22 -18.30
N ASN A 365 15.78 13.54 -18.98
CA ASN A 365 15.53 12.26 -19.64
C ASN A 365 14.35 12.26 -20.62
N SER A 366 14.33 13.24 -21.54
CA SER A 366 13.31 13.34 -22.59
C SER A 366 11.87 13.39 -22.04
N GLY A 367 11.68 13.97 -20.85
CA GLY A 367 10.37 14.21 -20.25
C GLY A 367 9.96 13.27 -19.12
N GLY A 368 10.79 12.28 -18.76
CA GLY A 368 10.61 11.50 -17.53
C GLY A 368 10.89 12.31 -16.26
N GLY A 369 11.68 13.37 -16.37
CA GLY A 369 12.14 14.16 -15.24
C GLY A 369 13.20 13.42 -14.41
N GLY A 370 13.73 14.12 -13.42
CA GLY A 370 14.80 13.62 -12.55
C GLY A 370 14.70 14.20 -11.16
N TRP A 371 14.73 13.32 -10.16
CA TRP A 371 14.63 13.71 -8.75
C TRP A 371 15.92 14.33 -8.25
N VAL A 372 15.83 15.38 -7.43
CA VAL A 372 17.02 16.02 -6.86
C VAL A 372 17.57 15.18 -5.72
N ILE A 373 18.75 14.61 -5.94
CA ILE A 373 19.52 13.88 -4.94
C ILE A 373 20.64 14.79 -4.44
N VAL A 374 20.83 14.82 -3.13
CA VAL A 374 21.98 15.47 -2.50
C VAL A 374 22.98 14.37 -2.17
N ASP A 375 24.17 14.47 -2.76
CA ASP A 375 25.28 13.61 -2.38
C ASP A 375 25.77 14.02 -0.99
N GLU A 376 25.69 13.10 -0.02
CA GLU A 376 26.04 13.39 1.38
C GLU A 376 27.53 13.69 1.58
N GLU A 377 28.40 13.11 0.74
CA GLU A 377 29.85 13.30 0.87
C GLU A 377 30.30 14.65 0.31
N THR A 378 29.76 15.03 -0.85
CA THR A 378 30.19 16.23 -1.56
C THR A 378 29.26 17.43 -1.38
N GLU A 379 28.09 17.21 -0.77
CA GLU A 379 26.96 18.16 -0.69
C GLU A 379 26.52 18.71 -2.05
N LYS A 380 26.85 18.00 -3.15
CA LYS A 380 26.48 18.40 -4.50
C LYS A 380 25.11 17.88 -4.86
N LEU A 381 24.39 18.69 -5.63
CA LEU A 381 23.08 18.34 -6.16
C LEU A 381 23.24 17.64 -7.51
N VAL A 382 22.68 16.43 -7.60
CA VAL A 382 22.62 15.64 -8.82
C VAL A 382 21.16 15.34 -9.10
N ALA A 383 20.73 15.44 -10.36
CA ALA A 383 19.42 14.92 -10.73
C ALA A 383 19.56 13.43 -11.05
N GLY A 384 18.87 12.59 -10.28
CA GLY A 384 18.68 11.18 -10.59
C GLY A 384 17.69 10.98 -11.74
N ASP A 385 17.28 9.74 -11.95
CA ASP A 385 16.25 9.41 -12.91
C ASP A 385 14.86 9.67 -12.31
N GLY A 386 13.83 9.76 -13.15
CA GLY A 386 12.43 9.88 -12.73
C GLY A 386 11.83 8.59 -12.17
N THR A 387 12.63 7.70 -11.55
CA THR A 387 12.19 6.40 -11.03
C THR A 387 11.82 6.48 -9.54
N LEU A 388 11.00 5.55 -9.05
CA LEU A 388 10.65 5.47 -7.61
C LEU A 388 11.88 5.27 -6.73
N LYS A 389 12.86 4.49 -7.20
CA LYS A 389 14.10 4.23 -6.47
C LYS A 389 14.84 5.54 -6.18
N ASP A 390 14.91 6.41 -7.18
CA ASP A 390 15.53 7.73 -7.02
C ASP A 390 14.62 8.71 -6.29
N LYS A 391 13.29 8.59 -6.39
CA LYS A 391 12.34 9.34 -5.55
C LYS A 391 12.54 9.05 -4.06
N LYS A 392 12.71 7.78 -3.69
CA LYS A 392 12.97 7.35 -2.30
C LYS A 392 14.33 7.82 -1.79
N ARG A 393 15.31 8.00 -2.67
CA ARG A 393 16.64 8.57 -2.38
C ARG A 393 16.69 10.10 -2.49
N ALA A 394 15.64 10.71 -3.03
CA ALA A 394 15.61 12.13 -3.29
C ALA A 394 15.66 12.93 -1.98
N ALA A 395 16.35 14.05 -2.04
CA ALA A 395 16.36 14.99 -0.93
C ALA A 395 14.96 15.58 -0.75
N MET A 396 14.52 15.68 0.50
CA MET A 396 13.26 16.33 0.86
C MET A 396 13.50 17.82 1.06
N TRP A 397 12.64 18.64 0.45
CA TRP A 397 12.75 20.09 0.44
C TRP A 397 11.51 20.72 1.05
N ARG A 398 11.72 21.74 1.88
CA ARG A 398 10.67 22.61 2.41
C ARG A 398 10.74 23.94 1.69
N VAL A 399 9.61 24.37 1.11
CA VAL A 399 9.47 25.71 0.55
C VAL A 399 9.16 26.68 1.69
N ILE A 400 9.92 27.77 1.75
CA ILE A 400 9.72 28.87 2.70
C ILE A 400 9.41 30.10 1.86
N GLU A 401 8.18 30.59 1.97
CA GLU A 401 7.78 31.84 1.33
C GLU A 401 8.46 33.02 2.02
N ILE A 402 9.04 33.91 1.22
CA ILE A 402 9.76 35.09 1.71
C ILE A 402 8.89 36.30 1.42
N ASP A 403 8.33 36.88 2.49
CA ASP A 403 7.62 38.14 2.37
C ASP A 403 8.59 39.29 2.09
N GLU A 404 8.14 40.25 1.27
CA GLU A 404 8.90 41.46 0.94
C GLU A 404 9.29 42.26 2.20
N SER A 405 8.47 42.17 3.26
CA SER A 405 8.74 42.78 4.56
C SER A 405 9.98 42.19 5.25
N MET A 406 10.28 40.90 5.05
CA MET A 406 11.51 40.27 5.54
C MET A 406 12.76 40.77 4.83
N LEU A 407 12.59 41.37 3.63
CA LEU A 407 13.69 41.93 2.85
C LEU A 407 13.99 43.38 3.26
N ALA A 408 12.98 44.13 3.68
CA ALA A 408 13.10 45.53 4.04
C ALA A 408 13.71 45.77 5.43
N GLY A 409 13.55 44.82 6.37
CA GLY A 409 14.12 44.90 7.71
C GLY A 409 15.25 43.89 7.89
N GLY A 410 16.51 44.34 7.92
CA GLY A 410 17.73 43.52 8.02
C GLY A 410 17.93 42.63 9.27
N ARG A 411 16.87 42.05 9.82
CA ARG A 411 16.92 40.97 10.82
C ARG A 411 15.92 39.87 10.42
N LEU A 412 16.47 38.79 9.86
CA LEU A 412 15.79 37.49 9.82
C LEU A 412 15.43 37.10 11.25
N LYS A 413 14.18 37.33 11.66
CA LYS A 413 13.62 36.61 12.79
C LYS A 413 13.50 35.17 12.32
N SER A 414 14.34 34.30 12.85
CA SER A 414 14.24 32.86 12.70
C SER A 414 12.83 32.43 13.13
N ILE A 415 11.91 32.30 12.18
CA ILE A 415 10.63 31.62 12.39
C ILE A 415 10.95 30.13 12.37
N VAL A 416 11.53 29.64 13.46
CA VAL A 416 11.24 28.25 13.84
C VAL A 416 9.75 28.29 14.18
N PRO A 417 8.89 27.50 13.52
CA PRO A 417 7.52 27.38 13.96
C PRO A 417 7.57 26.77 15.37
N GLU A 418 7.46 27.64 16.37
CA GLU A 418 7.02 27.24 17.69
C GLU A 418 5.67 26.55 17.44
N ASN A 419 5.56 25.28 17.82
CA ASN A 419 4.34 24.48 17.71
C ASN A 419 3.26 25.07 18.63
N GLY A 420 2.78 26.26 18.28
CA GLY A 420 1.77 27.04 18.96
C GLY A 420 0.44 26.77 18.30
N LYS A 421 -0.34 25.90 18.94
CA LYS A 421 -1.77 25.68 18.72
C LYS A 421 -2.50 27.01 18.45
N LYS A 422 -2.73 27.35 17.18
CA LYS A 422 -3.75 28.32 16.79
C LYS A 422 -4.87 27.56 16.11
N GLY A 423 -6.05 27.64 16.73
CA GLY A 423 -7.26 26.91 16.38
C GLY A 423 -7.59 27.02 14.90
N ARG A 424 -7.21 25.97 14.16
CA ARG A 424 -7.85 25.62 12.90
C ARG A 424 -9.10 24.85 13.29
N LYS A 425 -10.27 25.31 12.85
CA LYS A 425 -11.50 24.51 12.94
C LYS A 425 -11.17 23.12 12.39
N GLU A 426 -11.30 22.09 13.22
CA GLU A 426 -11.20 20.70 12.79
C GLU A 426 -12.23 20.50 11.68
N GLN A 427 -11.77 20.53 10.43
CA GLN A 427 -12.49 19.87 9.35
C GLN A 427 -12.30 18.38 9.59
N ASN A 428 -13.44 17.70 9.70
CA ASN A 428 -13.53 16.28 9.99
C ASN A 428 -12.78 15.51 8.89
N PRO A 429 -11.77 14.68 9.21
CA PRO A 429 -11.01 13.93 8.20
C PRO A 429 -11.88 12.95 7.39
N ASN A 430 -13.12 12.71 7.82
CA ASN A 430 -14.11 11.91 7.08
C ASN A 430 -14.80 12.68 5.93
N ASP A 431 -14.70 14.01 5.83
CA ASP A 431 -15.33 14.77 4.74
C ASP A 431 -14.57 14.62 3.41
N PHE A 432 -13.29 14.22 3.42
CA PHE A 432 -12.49 14.07 2.20
C PHE A 432 -12.66 12.71 1.52
N VAL A 433 -13.10 11.68 2.24
CA VAL A 433 -13.25 10.32 1.70
C VAL A 433 -14.58 10.14 0.95
N VAL A 434 -15.59 10.98 1.23
CA VAL A 434 -16.91 10.88 0.59
C VAL A 434 -17.01 11.66 -0.73
N SER A 435 -16.10 12.60 -1.02
CA SER A 435 -16.18 13.42 -2.25
C SER A 435 -15.53 12.79 -3.49
N ALA A 436 -14.79 11.68 -3.34
CA ALA A 436 -14.13 10.98 -4.44
C ALA A 436 -14.85 9.67 -4.83
N ALA A 437 -16.12 9.51 -4.46
CA ALA A 437 -16.98 8.50 -5.07
C ALA A 437 -17.32 8.96 -6.50
N ILE A 438 -16.63 8.38 -7.48
CA ILE A 438 -17.04 8.41 -8.88
C ILE A 438 -18.48 7.88 -8.94
N ASP A 439 -19.42 8.74 -9.30
CA ASP A 439 -20.83 8.42 -9.54
C ASP A 439 -20.96 7.54 -10.80
N LEU A 440 -20.63 6.26 -10.64
CA LEU A 440 -20.73 5.20 -11.66
C LEU A 440 -22.18 4.92 -12.09
N SER A 441 -23.18 5.52 -11.42
CA SER A 441 -24.59 5.37 -11.79
C SER A 441 -24.97 6.12 -13.08
N LYS A 442 -24.09 7.01 -13.58
CA LYS A 442 -24.33 7.81 -14.80
C LYS A 442 -23.74 7.20 -16.08
N LEU A 443 -23.01 6.08 -15.99
CA LEU A 443 -22.61 5.29 -17.16
C LEU A 443 -23.69 4.26 -17.50
N ASN A 444 -24.90 4.74 -17.80
CA ASN A 444 -25.93 3.90 -18.40
C ASN A 444 -25.69 3.83 -19.91
N VAL A 445 -24.85 2.88 -20.33
CA VAL A 445 -24.75 2.48 -21.73
C VAL A 445 -26.06 1.75 -22.05
N SER A 446 -26.92 2.42 -22.81
CA SER A 446 -28.14 1.84 -23.36
C SER A 446 -27.76 0.67 -24.27
N ASN A 447 -27.88 -0.54 -23.74
CA ASN A 447 -27.82 -1.78 -24.51
C ASN A 447 -29.14 -1.91 -25.28
N GLY A 448 -29.21 -1.25 -26.44
CA GLY A 448 -30.30 -1.38 -27.39
C GLY A 448 -30.29 -2.77 -28.01
N GLY A 449 -31.10 -3.67 -27.47
CA GLY A 449 -31.36 -4.98 -28.05
C GLY A 449 -32.07 -4.83 -29.41
N ALA A 450 -31.38 -5.23 -30.48
CA ALA A 450 -32.00 -5.47 -31.78
C ALA A 450 -32.28 -6.96 -31.91
N ALA A 451 -33.57 -7.27 -31.96
CA ALA A 451 -34.15 -8.58 -32.18
C ALA A 451 -33.72 -9.19 -33.53
N GLY A 452 -33.74 -10.52 -33.56
CA GLY A 452 -33.44 -11.33 -34.74
C GLY A 452 -34.34 -11.05 -35.94
N GLY A 453 -33.77 -11.27 -37.12
CA GLY A 453 -34.46 -11.32 -38.40
C GLY A 453 -33.57 -12.08 -39.38
N GLY A 454 -34.03 -13.25 -39.81
CA GLY A 454 -33.26 -14.18 -40.63
C GLY A 454 -33.29 -13.88 -42.12
N GLY A 455 -32.54 -14.73 -42.85
CA GLY A 455 -32.79 -15.09 -44.24
C GLY A 455 -32.33 -14.09 -45.30
N GLY A 456 -31.43 -14.53 -46.18
CA GLY A 456 -31.15 -13.77 -47.40
C GLY A 456 -29.87 -14.19 -48.12
N SER A 457 -29.93 -15.36 -48.79
CA SER A 457 -29.07 -15.69 -49.92
C SER A 457 -29.19 -14.63 -51.02
N GLY A 458 -28.07 -14.16 -51.60
CA GLY A 458 -28.14 -13.31 -52.80
C GLY A 458 -26.82 -12.77 -53.31
N GLY A 459 -26.26 -13.45 -54.32
CA GLY A 459 -25.69 -12.84 -55.53
C GLY A 459 -24.52 -11.87 -55.40
N SER A 460 -23.30 -12.38 -55.56
CA SER A 460 -22.14 -11.58 -55.98
C SER A 460 -22.24 -11.31 -57.48
N ALA A 461 -22.66 -10.10 -57.85
CA ALA A 461 -22.54 -9.59 -59.21
C ALA A 461 -21.37 -8.61 -59.28
N SER A 462 -20.43 -8.94 -60.17
CA SER A 462 -19.36 -8.10 -60.70
C SER A 462 -19.83 -6.73 -61.16
N LYS A 463 -19.08 -5.67 -60.83
CA LYS A 463 -19.01 -4.49 -61.71
C LYS A 463 -17.67 -3.76 -61.58
N ALA A 464 -17.01 -3.69 -62.74
CA ALA A 464 -15.86 -2.86 -63.04
C ALA A 464 -16.24 -1.38 -63.15
N SER A 465 -15.30 -0.51 -62.79
CA SER A 465 -15.04 0.81 -63.41
C SER A 465 -13.82 1.41 -62.70
N GLY A 466 -12.69 1.62 -63.38
CA GLY A 466 -12.36 2.93 -63.96
C GLY A 466 -11.56 3.73 -62.92
N GLY A 467 -10.24 3.90 -63.04
CA GLY A 467 -9.58 4.62 -64.12
C GLY A 467 -9.46 6.10 -63.71
N GLY A 468 -8.27 6.55 -63.34
CA GLY A 468 -8.04 7.94 -62.94
C GLY A 468 -6.63 8.18 -62.41
N GLY A 469 -5.66 8.30 -63.33
CA GLY A 469 -4.34 8.83 -63.02
C GLY A 469 -4.36 10.34 -62.82
N GLY A 470 -3.42 10.82 -62.02
CA GLY A 470 -3.12 12.24 -61.84
C GLY A 470 -1.69 12.38 -61.34
N GLY A 471 -0.78 12.75 -62.25
CA GLY A 471 0.62 13.01 -61.95
C GLY A 471 0.88 14.45 -61.52
N ALA A 472 2.00 14.58 -60.79
CA ALA A 472 3.02 15.63 -60.79
C ALA A 472 2.65 17.14 -60.77
N GLY A 473 3.40 17.87 -59.91
CA GLY A 473 3.90 19.21 -60.22
C GLY A 473 3.82 20.22 -59.07
N GLY A 474 4.97 20.71 -58.60
CA GLY A 474 5.10 21.85 -57.69
C GLY A 474 6.28 21.75 -56.74
#